data_AF-A0A7W8HCJ1-F1
#
_entry.id   AF-A0A7W8HCJ1-F1
#
_cell.length_a   1.000
_cell.length_b   1.000
_cell.length_c   1.000
_cell.angle_alpha   90.00
_cell.angle_beta   90.00
_cell.angle_gamma   90.00
#
_symmetry.space_group_name_H-M   'P 1'
#
loop_
_entity.id
_entity.type
_entity.pdbx_description
1 polymer ?
#
loop_
_entity_poly.entity_id
_entity_poly.type
_entity_poly.pdbx_seq_one_letter_code
_entity_poly.pdbx_strand_id
1 'polypeptide(L)'
;MIFIIQNIMSIIESFIIVIFMFLFNEGRRKTFINFIGILLAWGLLTINVALTTYNKIFSEYTFLIDIIILLLYAGIFLKFRWYLFLISIVFWNVLLIAANMIGLEIAHLCFKEDYSTLIGTNNIHTCLTLIFCKILWIALLFISWPLKKVLKKNKLSYIEIISLIGMGTITVIFVAFLLLLIQNQQFSLFDSIFKIVFFVFILDGIIFGLLALLIQQKNKIREANYLNQYVEHQKDLYRELLKNVDYLKKQKHNVINALLALNTLIEQKEYDSLKSAIDQTITMLSGTKELSSSNENNMWMALIDYKRQYAREHNIMFNDNIEYGNYTTIRGIDLCVILGNLIDNAIEAEEKEKVLP
;
A
#
# COMPACT_ATOMS: atom_id res chain seq x y z
N MET A 1 38.58 -10.85 -34.93
CA MET A 1 37.70 -9.67 -34.81
C MET A 1 36.43 -9.98 -34.01
N ILE A 2 35.64 -10.99 -34.38
CA ILE A 2 34.40 -11.37 -33.67
C ILE A 2 34.61 -11.72 -32.21
N PHE A 3 35.65 -12.49 -31.88
CA PHE A 3 36.01 -12.81 -30.50
C PHE A 3 36.25 -11.57 -29.63
N ILE A 4 36.89 -10.54 -30.20
CA ILE A 4 37.16 -9.27 -29.50
C ILE A 4 35.83 -8.52 -29.30
N ILE A 5 34.98 -8.48 -30.32
CA ILE A 5 33.66 -7.85 -30.23
C ILE A 5 32.78 -8.55 -29.19
N GLN A 6 32.75 -9.89 -29.18
CA GLN A 6 32.00 -10.68 -28.19
C GLN A 6 32.47 -10.38 -26.77
N ASN A 7 33.78 -10.37 -26.52
CA ASN A 7 34.31 -10.04 -25.18
C ASN A 7 33.98 -8.61 -24.76
N ILE A 8 34.09 -7.64 -25.67
CA ILE A 8 33.70 -6.24 -25.37
C ILE A 8 32.21 -6.18 -25.02
N MET A 9 31.35 -6.88 -25.78
CA MET A 9 29.91 -6.90 -25.50
C MET A 9 29.60 -7.58 -24.16
N SER A 10 30.26 -8.68 -23.83
CA SER A 10 30.10 -9.34 -22.52
C SER A 10 30.55 -8.45 -21.35
N ILE A 11 31.60 -7.65 -21.52
CA ILE A 11 32.05 -6.66 -20.52
C ILE A 11 31.02 -5.53 -20.35
N ILE A 12 30.41 -5.08 -21.45
CA ILE A 12 29.35 -4.07 -21.42
C ILE A 12 28.10 -4.65 -20.73
N GLU A 13 27.71 -5.88 -21.04
CA GLU A 13 26.57 -6.57 -20.42
C GLU A 13 26.75 -6.73 -18.91
N SER A 14 27.95 -7.12 -18.47
CA SER A 14 28.26 -7.26 -17.05
C SER A 14 28.24 -5.91 -16.31
N PHE A 15 28.53 -4.80 -16.98
CA PHE A 15 28.37 -3.48 -16.39
C PHE A 15 26.89 -3.11 -16.26
N ILE A 16 26.13 -3.32 -17.33
CA ILE A 16 24.71 -2.96 -17.39
C ILE A 16 23.91 -3.77 -16.38
N ILE A 17 24.23 -5.05 -16.12
CA ILE A 17 23.47 -5.88 -15.17
C ILE A 17 23.64 -5.35 -13.75
N VAL A 18 24.85 -4.93 -13.38
CA VAL A 18 25.13 -4.39 -12.05
C VAL A 18 24.39 -3.06 -11.87
N ILE A 19 24.42 -2.18 -12.87
CA ILE A 19 23.63 -0.94 -12.85
C ILE A 19 22.14 -1.24 -12.76
N PHE A 20 21.64 -2.16 -13.58
CA PHE A 20 20.23 -2.53 -13.59
C PHE A 20 19.80 -3.07 -12.22
N MET A 21 20.60 -3.92 -11.59
CA MET A 21 20.35 -4.45 -10.24
C MET A 21 20.34 -3.35 -9.19
N PHE A 22 21.32 -2.43 -9.23
CA PHE A 22 21.38 -1.27 -8.34
C PHE A 22 20.13 -0.40 -8.47
N LEU A 23 19.78 -0.09 -9.71
CA LEU A 23 18.62 0.69 -10.07
C LEU A 23 17.35 0.00 -9.59
N PHE A 24 17.14 -1.28 -9.90
CA PHE A 24 15.90 -2.03 -9.63
C PHE A 24 15.67 -2.23 -8.12
N ASN A 25 16.68 -2.73 -7.41
CA ASN A 25 16.58 -3.12 -6.00
C ASN A 25 16.93 -2.00 -4.99
N GLU A 26 17.43 -0.86 -5.47
CA GLU A 26 17.90 0.28 -4.68
C GLU A 26 19.13 0.00 -3.81
N GLY A 27 20.02 0.99 -3.73
CA GLY A 27 21.17 0.95 -2.83
C GLY A 27 20.77 1.01 -1.35
N ARG A 28 21.47 0.23 -0.52
CA ARG A 28 21.31 0.21 0.95
C ARG A 28 22.21 1.22 1.64
N ARG A 29 23.40 1.48 1.10
CA ARG A 29 24.44 2.30 1.75
C ARG A 29 24.47 3.72 1.18
N LYS A 30 25.38 4.55 1.70
CA LYS A 30 25.69 5.88 1.13
C LYS A 30 26.12 5.76 -0.34
N THR A 31 25.90 6.81 -1.12
CA THR A 31 26.18 6.87 -2.57
C THR A 31 27.58 6.38 -2.94
N PHE A 32 28.61 6.81 -2.21
CA PHE A 32 30.01 6.39 -2.47
C PHE A 32 30.26 4.89 -2.22
N ILE A 33 29.70 4.32 -1.16
CA ILE A 33 29.89 2.88 -0.84
C ILE A 33 29.16 2.01 -1.86
N ASN A 34 27.97 2.43 -2.32
CA ASN A 34 27.27 1.72 -3.38
C ASN A 34 28.05 1.79 -4.71
N PHE A 35 28.70 2.92 -5.00
CA PHE A 35 29.54 3.07 -6.19
C PHE A 35 30.73 2.10 -6.16
N ILE A 36 31.41 1.97 -5.02
CA ILE A 36 32.45 0.94 -4.83
C ILE A 36 31.87 -0.46 -5.05
N GLY A 37 30.69 -0.74 -4.50
CA GLY A 37 30.01 -2.02 -4.71
C GLY A 37 29.73 -2.33 -6.19
N ILE A 38 29.31 -1.32 -6.97
CA ILE A 38 29.09 -1.45 -8.41
C ILE A 38 30.41 -1.80 -9.13
N LEU A 39 31.49 -1.08 -8.83
CA LEU A 39 32.79 -1.34 -9.46
C LEU A 39 33.35 -2.72 -9.08
N LEU A 40 33.19 -3.14 -7.82
CA LEU A 40 33.62 -4.46 -7.36
C LEU A 40 32.83 -5.58 -8.05
N ALA A 41 31.50 -5.48 -8.11
CA ALA A 41 30.67 -6.48 -8.77
C ALA A 41 30.96 -6.56 -10.26
N TRP A 42 31.08 -5.42 -10.94
CA TRP A 42 31.46 -5.37 -12.35
C TRP A 42 32.85 -5.98 -12.58
N GLY A 43 33.85 -5.60 -11.77
CA GLY A 43 35.20 -6.16 -11.84
C GLY A 43 35.20 -7.68 -11.71
N LEU A 44 34.51 -8.24 -10.71
CA LEU A 44 34.40 -9.69 -10.52
C LEU A 44 33.72 -10.39 -11.71
N LEU A 45 32.65 -9.81 -12.26
CA LEU A 45 31.99 -10.36 -13.45
C LEU A 45 32.91 -10.30 -14.68
N THR A 46 33.65 -9.21 -14.89
CA THR A 46 34.61 -9.12 -16.00
C THR A 46 35.75 -10.12 -15.89
N ILE A 47 36.24 -10.37 -14.67
CA ILE A 47 37.23 -11.42 -14.41
C ILE A 47 36.65 -12.79 -14.73
N ASN A 48 35.40 -13.06 -14.34
CA ASN A 48 34.73 -14.33 -14.65
C ASN A 48 34.57 -14.53 -16.17
N VAL A 49 34.14 -13.49 -16.89
CA VAL A 49 34.04 -13.50 -18.36
C VAL A 49 35.42 -13.75 -19.00
N ALA A 50 36.48 -13.10 -18.53
CA ALA A 50 37.82 -13.29 -19.08
C ALA A 50 38.39 -14.70 -18.82
N LEU A 51 38.17 -15.25 -17.61
CA LEU A 51 38.61 -16.60 -17.25
C LEU A 51 37.92 -17.67 -18.11
N THR A 52 36.65 -17.48 -18.40
CA THR A 52 35.85 -18.42 -19.20
C THR A 52 36.19 -18.37 -20.68
N THR A 53 36.63 -17.20 -21.17
CA THR A 53 37.14 -17.12 -22.55
C THR A 53 38.48 -17.84 -22.72
N TYR A 54 39.30 -17.90 -21.66
CA TYR A 54 40.63 -18.52 -21.72
C TYR A 54 40.61 -20.02 -21.38
N ASN A 55 39.74 -20.46 -20.46
CA ASN A 55 39.66 -21.85 -20.00
C ASN A 55 38.31 -22.49 -20.31
N LYS A 56 38.29 -23.48 -21.23
CA LYS A 56 37.08 -24.24 -21.59
C LYS A 56 36.38 -24.90 -20.40
N ILE A 57 37.12 -25.38 -19.39
CA ILE A 57 36.54 -26.00 -18.17
C ILE A 57 35.71 -24.99 -17.37
N PHE A 58 36.12 -23.71 -17.34
CA PHE A 58 35.37 -22.67 -16.62
C PHE A 58 34.08 -22.29 -17.34
N SER A 59 33.99 -22.50 -18.67
CA SER A 59 32.83 -22.09 -19.47
C SER A 59 31.51 -22.72 -19.02
N GLU A 60 31.53 -23.95 -18.50
CA GLU A 60 30.34 -24.67 -18.03
C GLU A 60 29.77 -24.12 -16.71
N TYR A 61 30.61 -23.49 -15.88
CA TYR A 61 30.24 -23.01 -14.55
C TYR A 61 30.04 -21.50 -14.48
N THR A 62 30.30 -20.77 -15.57
CA THR A 62 30.23 -19.30 -15.66
C THR A 62 28.97 -18.72 -15.05
N PHE A 63 27.81 -19.28 -15.42
CA PHE A 63 26.50 -18.80 -14.98
C PHE A 63 26.27 -18.95 -13.46
N LEU A 64 26.77 -20.05 -12.86
CA LEU A 64 26.66 -20.25 -11.42
C LEU A 64 27.51 -19.23 -10.66
N ILE A 65 28.70 -18.94 -11.17
CA ILE A 65 29.60 -17.95 -10.57
C ILE A 65 28.99 -16.54 -10.68
N ASP A 66 28.38 -16.19 -11.82
CA ASP A 66 27.68 -14.91 -12.00
C ASP A 66 26.53 -14.73 -11.01
N ILE A 67 25.72 -15.79 -10.78
CA ILE A 67 24.64 -15.77 -9.78
C ILE A 67 25.21 -15.53 -8.38
N ILE A 68 26.30 -16.21 -8.02
CA ILE A 68 26.92 -16.04 -6.69
C ILE A 68 27.43 -14.61 -6.51
N ILE A 69 28.12 -14.05 -7.51
CA ILE A 69 28.61 -12.66 -7.48
C ILE A 69 27.44 -11.68 -7.30
N LEU A 70 26.36 -11.86 -8.08
CA LEU A 70 25.18 -11.00 -8.00
C LEU A 70 24.44 -11.13 -6.66
N LEU A 71 24.38 -12.34 -6.09
CA LEU A 71 23.78 -12.60 -4.78
C LEU A 71 24.56 -11.89 -3.67
N LEU A 72 25.89 -12.01 -3.67
CA LEU A 72 26.78 -11.32 -2.72
C LEU A 72 26.65 -9.80 -2.85
N TYR A 73 26.67 -9.28 -4.08
CA TYR A 73 26.46 -7.87 -4.36
C TYR A 73 25.11 -7.38 -3.79
N ALA A 74 24.03 -8.12 -4.06
CA ALA A 74 22.70 -7.77 -3.60
C ALA A 74 22.56 -7.82 -2.07
N GLY A 75 23.15 -8.82 -1.40
CA GLY A 75 23.11 -8.96 0.05
C GLY A 75 23.87 -7.84 0.79
N ILE A 76 25.02 -7.42 0.25
CA ILE A 76 25.93 -6.47 0.92
C ILE A 76 25.54 -5.01 0.62
N PHE A 77 25.24 -4.69 -0.64
CA PHE A 77 25.12 -3.31 -1.13
C PHE A 77 23.69 -2.86 -1.46
N LEU A 78 22.77 -3.79 -1.72
CA LEU A 78 21.39 -3.46 -2.09
C LEU A 78 20.42 -3.64 -0.92
N LYS A 79 19.23 -3.04 -1.01
CA LYS A 79 18.12 -3.31 -0.08
C LYS A 79 17.54 -4.69 -0.40
N PHE A 80 18.19 -5.72 0.12
CA PHE A 80 17.90 -7.10 -0.24
C PHE A 80 16.45 -7.49 0.10
N ARG A 81 15.67 -7.75 -0.94
CA ARG A 81 14.36 -8.38 -0.89
C ARG A 81 14.40 -9.54 -1.88
N TRP A 82 14.46 -10.77 -1.37
CA TRP A 82 14.74 -11.96 -2.18
C TRP A 82 13.84 -12.08 -3.42
N TYR A 83 12.55 -11.75 -3.30
CA TYR A 83 11.61 -11.83 -4.42
C TYR A 83 11.87 -10.76 -5.50
N LEU A 84 12.25 -9.52 -5.14
CA LEU A 84 12.59 -8.50 -6.12
C LEU A 84 13.91 -8.80 -6.82
N PHE A 85 14.86 -9.36 -6.09
CA PHE A 85 16.14 -9.83 -6.63
C PHE A 85 15.92 -10.91 -7.70
N LEU A 86 15.11 -11.93 -7.40
CA LEU A 86 14.76 -12.98 -8.36
C LEU A 86 14.00 -12.41 -9.56
N ILE A 87 12.99 -11.55 -9.35
CA ILE A 87 12.28 -10.88 -10.44
C ILE A 87 13.27 -10.12 -11.33
N SER A 88 14.22 -9.36 -10.77
CA SER A 88 15.19 -8.61 -11.58
C SER A 88 16.09 -9.51 -12.43
N ILE A 89 16.54 -10.65 -11.90
CA ILE A 89 17.37 -11.60 -12.65
C ILE A 89 16.56 -12.27 -13.76
N VAL A 90 15.35 -12.75 -13.45
CA VAL A 90 14.49 -13.38 -14.44
C VAL A 90 14.14 -12.40 -15.55
N PHE A 91 13.74 -11.19 -15.17
CA PHE A 91 13.38 -10.13 -16.10
C PHE A 91 14.54 -9.74 -17.02
N TRP A 92 15.75 -9.62 -16.48
CA TRP A 92 16.96 -9.39 -17.27
C TRP A 92 17.15 -10.45 -18.35
N ASN A 93 17.09 -11.73 -17.96
CA ASN A 93 17.31 -12.85 -18.87
C ASN A 93 16.22 -12.96 -19.93
N VAL A 94 14.95 -12.78 -19.54
CA VAL A 94 13.82 -12.79 -20.49
C VAL A 94 13.98 -11.69 -21.53
N LEU A 95 14.33 -10.46 -21.13
CA LEU A 95 14.55 -9.37 -22.07
C LEU A 95 15.75 -9.61 -22.99
N LEU A 96 16.82 -10.22 -22.47
CA LEU A 96 18.00 -10.57 -23.28
C LEU A 96 17.65 -11.63 -24.33
N ILE A 97 16.93 -12.68 -23.94
CA ILE A 97 16.45 -13.71 -24.87
C ILE A 97 15.53 -13.09 -25.91
N ALA A 98 14.55 -12.28 -25.47
CA ALA A 98 13.64 -11.56 -26.36
C ALA A 98 14.40 -10.78 -27.44
N ALA A 99 15.41 -10.03 -27.03
CA ALA A 99 16.16 -9.18 -27.93
C ALA A 99 17.00 -9.97 -28.92
N ASN A 100 17.63 -11.06 -28.46
CA ASN A 100 18.37 -11.95 -29.35
C ASN A 100 17.44 -12.62 -30.36
N MET A 101 16.25 -13.07 -29.94
CA MET A 101 15.28 -13.70 -30.82
C MET A 101 14.74 -12.76 -31.89
N ILE A 102 14.28 -11.57 -31.48
CA ILE A 102 13.78 -10.54 -32.41
C ILE A 102 14.90 -10.07 -33.34
N GLY A 103 16.09 -9.84 -32.79
CA GLY A 103 17.24 -9.38 -33.56
C GLY A 103 17.71 -10.40 -34.60
N LEU A 104 17.72 -11.69 -34.25
CA LEU A 104 18.05 -12.78 -35.18
C LEU A 104 16.99 -12.94 -36.27
N GLU A 105 15.70 -12.87 -35.95
CA GLU A 105 14.63 -12.93 -36.95
C GLU A 105 14.74 -11.76 -37.95
N ILE A 106 14.97 -10.54 -37.47
CA ILE A 106 15.17 -9.36 -38.33
C ILE A 106 16.42 -9.54 -39.21
N ALA A 107 17.52 -10.02 -38.64
CA ALA A 107 18.75 -10.27 -39.39
C ALA A 107 18.56 -11.35 -40.47
N HIS A 108 17.83 -12.43 -40.17
CA HIS A 108 17.47 -13.46 -41.13
C HIS A 108 16.67 -12.89 -42.29
N LEU A 109 15.67 -12.06 -42.02
CA LEU A 109 14.86 -11.40 -43.06
C LEU A 109 15.66 -10.39 -43.90
N CYS A 110 16.58 -9.64 -43.28
CA CYS A 110 17.37 -8.61 -43.95
C CYS A 110 18.49 -9.20 -44.82
N PHE A 111 19.24 -10.17 -44.29
CA PHE A 111 20.41 -10.75 -44.96
C PHE A 111 20.06 -11.99 -45.80
N LYS A 112 18.88 -12.60 -45.60
CA LYS A 112 18.45 -13.84 -46.25
C LYS A 112 19.44 -15.00 -46.06
N GLU A 113 20.08 -15.00 -44.90
CA GLU A 113 21.06 -16.00 -44.48
C GLU A 113 20.45 -16.91 -43.41
N ASP A 114 20.80 -18.20 -43.42
CA ASP A 114 20.32 -19.15 -42.41
C ASP A 114 20.82 -18.76 -41.01
N TYR A 115 20.03 -19.04 -39.97
CA TYR A 115 20.39 -18.72 -38.58
C TYR A 115 21.75 -19.30 -38.15
N SER A 116 22.09 -20.49 -38.64
CA SER A 116 23.38 -21.13 -38.38
C SER A 116 24.56 -20.31 -38.90
N THR A 117 24.40 -19.66 -40.05
CA THR A 117 25.43 -18.80 -40.64
C THR A 117 25.54 -17.47 -39.89
N LEU A 118 24.41 -16.88 -39.51
CA LEU A 118 24.35 -15.64 -38.73
C LEU A 118 24.99 -15.77 -37.34
N ILE A 119 24.97 -16.95 -36.73
CA ILE A 119 25.52 -17.19 -35.39
C ILE A 119 26.93 -17.82 -35.45
N GLY A 120 27.15 -18.76 -36.38
CA GLY A 120 28.31 -19.65 -36.37
C GLY A 120 29.47 -19.26 -37.29
N THR A 121 29.27 -18.34 -38.25
CA THR A 121 30.32 -17.96 -39.20
C THR A 121 31.01 -16.65 -38.83
N ASN A 122 32.26 -16.49 -39.24
CA ASN A 122 33.05 -15.29 -38.94
C ASN A 122 32.79 -14.14 -39.94
N ASN A 123 31.52 -13.83 -40.18
CA ASN A 123 31.11 -12.86 -41.20
C ASN A 123 30.76 -11.49 -40.60
N ILE A 124 30.76 -10.45 -41.44
CA ILE A 124 30.34 -9.10 -41.04
C ILE A 124 28.86 -9.08 -40.61
N HIS A 125 28.02 -9.91 -41.23
CA HIS A 125 26.60 -10.05 -40.89
C HIS A 125 26.40 -10.54 -39.45
N THR A 126 27.24 -11.49 -38.99
CA THR A 126 27.27 -11.95 -37.59
C THR A 126 27.63 -10.83 -36.62
N CYS A 127 28.67 -10.04 -36.91
CA CYS A 127 29.03 -8.87 -36.09
C CYS A 127 27.88 -7.87 -35.98
N LEU A 128 27.28 -7.50 -37.12
CA LEU A 128 26.20 -6.52 -37.18
C LEU A 128 24.97 -7.01 -36.42
N THR A 129 24.64 -8.29 -36.55
CA THR A 129 23.51 -8.92 -35.84
C THR A 129 23.73 -8.91 -34.33
N LEU A 130 24.93 -9.27 -33.85
CA LEU A 130 25.26 -9.23 -32.42
C LEU A 130 25.13 -7.81 -31.85
N ILE A 131 25.68 -6.81 -32.53
CA ILE A 131 25.59 -5.40 -32.10
C ILE A 131 24.13 -4.95 -32.06
N PHE A 132 23.36 -5.28 -33.10
CA PHE A 132 21.95 -4.93 -33.20
C PHE A 132 21.12 -5.54 -32.06
N CYS A 133 21.31 -6.82 -31.76
CA CYS A 133 20.64 -7.48 -30.63
C CYS A 133 20.92 -6.77 -29.30
N LYS A 134 22.15 -6.30 -29.05
CA LYS A 134 22.52 -5.58 -27.82
C LYS A 134 21.90 -4.18 -27.75
N ILE A 135 21.85 -3.46 -28.87
CA ILE A 135 21.16 -2.16 -28.94
C ILE A 135 19.67 -2.33 -28.65
N LEU A 136 19.04 -3.32 -29.29
CA LEU A 136 17.63 -3.62 -29.12
C LEU A 136 17.33 -4.02 -27.67
N TRP A 137 18.18 -4.83 -27.07
CA TRP A 137 18.06 -5.22 -25.67
C TRP A 137 18.14 -4.03 -24.70
N ILE A 138 19.09 -3.12 -24.89
CA ILE A 138 19.18 -1.87 -24.10
C ILE A 138 17.91 -1.04 -24.28
N ALA A 139 17.39 -0.93 -25.51
CA ALA A 139 16.14 -0.22 -25.78
C ALA A 139 14.95 -0.84 -25.04
N LEU A 140 14.82 -2.18 -25.03
CA LEU A 140 13.79 -2.88 -24.27
C LEU A 140 13.89 -2.64 -22.75
N LEU A 141 15.11 -2.56 -22.20
CA LEU A 141 15.30 -2.20 -20.79
C LEU A 141 14.78 -0.78 -20.47
N PHE A 142 15.01 0.19 -21.36
CA PHE A 142 14.48 1.55 -21.19
C PHE A 142 12.97 1.62 -21.33
N ILE A 143 12.39 0.96 -22.34
CA ILE A 143 10.93 0.90 -22.56
C ILE A 143 10.24 0.23 -21.38
N SER A 144 10.86 -0.78 -20.78
CA SER A 144 10.26 -1.55 -19.71
C SER A 144 10.46 -0.96 -18.31
N TRP A 145 11.26 0.11 -18.19
CA TRP A 145 11.49 0.83 -16.94
C TRP A 145 10.22 1.30 -16.20
N PRO A 146 9.16 1.82 -16.87
CA PRO A 146 7.91 2.19 -16.21
C PRO A 146 7.21 1.01 -15.51
N LEU A 147 7.39 -0.24 -15.97
CA LEU A 147 6.79 -1.41 -15.33
C LEU A 147 7.26 -1.58 -13.89
N LYS A 148 8.51 -1.21 -13.58
CA LYS A 148 9.02 -1.23 -12.21
C LYS A 148 8.18 -0.36 -11.26
N LYS A 149 7.70 0.81 -11.74
CA LYS A 149 6.84 1.68 -10.94
C LYS A 149 5.49 1.02 -10.66
N VAL A 150 4.95 0.31 -11.65
CA VAL A 150 3.70 -0.46 -11.51
C VAL A 150 3.86 -1.62 -10.53
N LEU A 151 4.95 -2.39 -10.63
CA LEU A 151 5.28 -3.49 -9.73
C LEU A 151 5.47 -3.04 -8.27
N LYS A 152 6.00 -1.82 -8.04
CA LYS A 152 6.12 -1.25 -6.68
C LYS A 152 4.83 -0.65 -6.14
N LYS A 153 4.01 -0.03 -7.00
CA LYS A 153 2.75 0.61 -6.59
C LYS A 153 1.68 -0.41 -6.24
N ASN A 154 1.64 -1.52 -6.96
CA ASN A 154 0.67 -2.58 -6.73
C ASN A 154 1.23 -3.55 -5.67
N LYS A 155 0.46 -3.78 -4.59
CA LYS A 155 0.74 -4.88 -3.67
C LYS A 155 0.44 -6.20 -4.38
N LEU A 156 1.42 -6.74 -5.08
CA LEU A 156 1.32 -8.05 -5.71
C LEU A 156 1.14 -9.13 -4.65
N SER A 157 0.27 -10.10 -4.95
CA SER A 157 0.13 -11.32 -4.16
C SER A 157 1.35 -12.23 -4.34
N TYR A 158 1.63 -13.08 -3.35
CA TYR A 158 2.67 -14.11 -3.47
C TYR A 158 2.46 -15.02 -4.69
N ILE A 159 1.20 -15.35 -5.03
CA ILE A 159 0.88 -16.18 -6.21
C ILE A 159 1.29 -15.46 -7.51
N GLU A 160 1.04 -14.16 -7.60
CA GLU A 160 1.37 -13.35 -8.78
C GLU A 160 2.90 -13.25 -8.94
N ILE A 161 3.63 -13.05 -7.84
CA ILE A 161 5.09 -13.05 -7.81
C ILE A 161 5.66 -14.41 -8.25
N ILE A 162 5.14 -15.51 -7.70
CA ILE A 162 5.57 -16.87 -8.05
C ILE A 162 5.27 -17.15 -9.53
N SER A 163 4.12 -16.74 -10.05
CA SER A 163 3.77 -16.93 -11.47
C SER A 163 4.73 -16.18 -12.40
N LEU A 164 5.10 -14.94 -12.06
CA LEU A 164 6.04 -14.12 -12.84
C LEU A 164 7.45 -14.72 -12.86
N ILE A 165 7.95 -15.16 -11.69
CA ILE A 165 9.26 -15.79 -11.58
C ILE A 165 9.26 -17.14 -12.31
N GLY A 166 8.26 -17.98 -12.02
CA GLY A 166 8.13 -19.33 -12.57
C GLY A 166 8.09 -19.34 -14.09
N MET A 167 7.24 -18.52 -14.68
CA MET A 167 7.10 -18.40 -16.13
C MET A 167 8.42 -18.01 -16.81
N GLY A 168 9.07 -16.95 -16.34
CA GLY A 168 10.36 -16.52 -16.90
C GLY A 168 11.49 -17.52 -16.64
N THR A 169 11.47 -18.27 -15.53
CA THR A 169 12.45 -19.35 -15.32
C THR A 169 12.24 -20.53 -16.26
N ILE A 170 10.99 -20.90 -16.51
CA ILE A 170 10.64 -21.99 -17.43
C ILE A 170 11.09 -21.65 -18.84
N THR A 171 10.88 -20.41 -19.30
CA THR A 171 11.36 -20.00 -20.63
C THR A 171 12.88 -20.04 -20.72
N VAL A 172 13.60 -19.53 -19.73
CA VAL A 172 15.07 -19.60 -19.71
C VAL A 172 15.56 -21.05 -19.76
N ILE A 173 14.99 -21.94 -18.95
CA ILE A 173 15.35 -23.37 -18.93
C ILE A 173 15.03 -24.03 -20.28
N PHE A 174 13.87 -23.74 -20.86
CA PHE A 174 13.44 -24.30 -22.13
C PHE A 174 14.36 -23.87 -23.28
N VAL A 175 14.71 -22.57 -23.36
CA VAL A 175 15.67 -22.07 -24.35
C VAL A 175 17.04 -22.72 -24.15
N ALA A 176 17.54 -22.81 -22.90
CA ALA A 176 18.81 -23.45 -22.60
C ALA A 176 18.83 -24.93 -23.02
N PHE A 177 17.74 -25.66 -22.76
CA PHE A 177 17.58 -27.05 -23.20
C PHE A 177 17.61 -27.19 -24.72
N LEU A 178 16.93 -26.31 -25.45
CA LEU A 178 16.94 -26.32 -26.91
C LEU A 178 18.33 -26.00 -27.49
N LEU A 179 19.09 -25.10 -26.87
CA LEU A 179 20.48 -24.82 -27.25
C LEU A 179 21.39 -26.04 -27.02
N LEU A 180 21.19 -26.81 -25.94
CA LEU A 180 21.93 -28.06 -25.70
C LEU A 180 21.63 -29.14 -26.75
N LEU A 181 20.37 -29.23 -27.21
CA LEU A 181 20.01 -30.15 -28.28
C LEU A 181 20.69 -29.79 -29.61
N ILE A 182 20.78 -28.50 -29.91
CA ILE A 182 21.47 -28.00 -31.11
C ILE A 182 22.96 -28.36 -31.10
N GLN A 183 23.64 -28.25 -29.96
CA GLN A 183 25.07 -28.55 -29.84
C GLN A 183 25.40 -30.03 -30.15
N ASN A 184 24.43 -30.93 -29.99
CA ASN A 184 24.58 -32.37 -30.20
C ASN A 184 24.04 -32.88 -31.56
N GLN A 185 23.46 -32.02 -32.41
CA GLN A 185 22.81 -32.39 -33.67
C GLN A 185 23.51 -31.73 -34.89
N GLN A 186 23.35 -32.30 -36.09
CA GLN A 186 23.86 -31.68 -37.32
C GLN A 186 23.06 -30.42 -37.68
N PHE A 187 23.75 -29.44 -38.28
CA PHE A 187 23.30 -28.08 -38.60
C PHE A 187 21.93 -27.95 -39.29
N SER A 188 21.41 -29.00 -39.92
CA SER A 188 20.16 -28.97 -40.71
C SER A 188 18.89 -28.75 -39.88
N LEU A 189 18.89 -29.07 -38.57
CA LEU A 189 17.72 -28.88 -37.70
C LEU A 189 17.69 -27.52 -36.99
N PHE A 190 18.75 -26.72 -37.10
CA PHE A 190 18.92 -25.46 -36.36
C PHE A 190 17.77 -24.48 -36.64
N ASP A 191 17.42 -24.30 -37.90
CA ASP A 191 16.38 -23.37 -38.35
C ASP A 191 14.98 -23.78 -37.81
N SER A 192 14.66 -25.06 -37.89
CA SER A 192 13.41 -25.61 -37.35
C SER A 192 13.32 -25.45 -35.83
N ILE A 193 14.41 -25.70 -35.10
CA ILE A 193 14.45 -25.53 -33.64
C ILE A 193 14.29 -24.05 -33.29
N PHE A 194 14.99 -23.15 -33.99
CA PHE A 194 14.87 -21.70 -33.73
C PHE A 194 13.43 -21.20 -33.88
N LYS A 195 12.73 -21.61 -34.94
CA LYS A 195 11.31 -21.27 -35.16
C LYS A 195 10.40 -21.77 -34.03
N ILE A 196 10.67 -22.97 -33.50
CA ILE A 196 9.94 -23.50 -32.32
C ILE A 196 10.21 -22.61 -31.10
N VAL A 197 11.46 -22.22 -30.84
CA VAL A 197 11.78 -21.37 -29.68
C VAL A 197 11.12 -20.00 -29.83
N PHE A 198 11.15 -19.43 -31.03
CA PHE A 198 10.50 -18.15 -31.34
C PHE A 198 8.99 -18.20 -31.11
N PHE A 199 8.34 -19.29 -31.53
CA PHE A 199 6.92 -19.50 -31.29
C PHE A 199 6.58 -19.62 -29.79
N VAL A 200 7.39 -20.38 -29.03
CA VAL A 200 7.22 -20.49 -27.57
C VAL A 200 7.41 -19.14 -26.89
N PHE A 201 8.37 -18.34 -27.34
CA PHE A 201 8.58 -16.99 -26.84
C PHE A 201 7.36 -16.08 -27.07
N ILE A 202 6.70 -16.16 -28.24
CA ILE A 202 5.45 -15.43 -28.51
C ILE A 202 4.34 -15.87 -27.56
N LEU A 203 4.17 -17.19 -27.35
CA LEU A 203 3.16 -17.72 -26.43
C LEU A 203 3.39 -17.24 -25.00
N ASP A 204 4.64 -17.20 -24.55
CA ASP A 204 5.00 -16.66 -23.24
C ASP A 204 4.61 -15.17 -23.14
N GLY A 205 4.89 -14.37 -24.18
CA GLY A 205 4.43 -12.98 -24.24
C GLY A 205 2.91 -12.83 -24.10
N ILE A 206 2.13 -13.70 -24.76
CA ILE A 206 0.66 -13.70 -24.68
C ILE A 206 0.19 -14.04 -23.27
N ILE A 207 0.73 -15.11 -22.67
CA ILE A 207 0.38 -15.54 -21.32
C ILE A 207 0.71 -14.42 -20.31
N PHE A 208 1.83 -13.73 -20.49
CA PHE A 208 2.23 -12.62 -19.64
C PHE A 208 1.26 -11.46 -19.75
N GLY A 209 0.84 -11.13 -20.98
CA GLY A 209 -0.21 -10.14 -21.25
C GLY A 209 -1.53 -10.49 -20.56
N LEU A 210 -1.95 -11.75 -20.62
CA LEU A 210 -3.16 -12.23 -19.94
C LEU A 210 -3.05 -12.13 -18.42
N LEU A 211 -1.90 -12.52 -17.84
CA LEU A 211 -1.64 -12.35 -16.41
C LEU A 211 -1.70 -10.87 -15.98
N ALA A 212 -1.12 -9.97 -16.78
CA ALA A 212 -1.19 -8.55 -16.51
C ALA A 212 -2.62 -8.02 -16.53
N LEU A 213 -3.45 -8.45 -17.49
CA LEU A 213 -4.87 -8.10 -17.57
C LEU A 213 -5.66 -8.65 -16.36
N LEU A 214 -5.39 -9.89 -15.94
CA LEU A 214 -6.02 -10.50 -14.77
C LEU A 214 -5.67 -9.74 -13.48
N ILE A 215 -4.41 -9.34 -13.30
CA ILE A 215 -3.99 -8.51 -12.15
C ILE A 215 -4.71 -7.16 -12.15
N GLN A 216 -4.84 -6.52 -13.32
CA GLN A 216 -5.57 -5.25 -13.43
C GLN A 216 -7.06 -5.41 -13.10
N GLN A 217 -7.71 -6.46 -13.61
CA GLN A 217 -9.12 -6.73 -13.30
C GLN A 217 -9.33 -7.01 -11.81
N LYS A 218 -8.47 -7.83 -11.21
CA LYS A 218 -8.53 -8.13 -9.77
C LYS A 218 -8.40 -6.86 -8.92
N ASN A 219 -7.52 -5.93 -9.30
CA ASN A 219 -7.38 -4.66 -8.60
C ASN A 219 -8.64 -3.80 -8.72
N LYS A 220 -9.26 -3.72 -9.91
CA LYS A 220 -10.54 -3.02 -10.11
C LYS A 220 -11.67 -3.62 -9.27
N ILE A 221 -11.79 -4.95 -9.22
CA ILE A 221 -12.79 -5.64 -8.39
C ILE A 221 -12.55 -5.34 -6.90
N ARG A 222 -11.29 -5.36 -6.47
CA ARG A 222 -10.93 -5.04 -5.08
C ARG A 222 -11.33 -3.61 -4.72
N GLU A 223 -11.06 -2.65 -5.58
CA GLU A 223 -11.44 -1.25 -5.39
C GLU A 223 -12.96 -1.08 -5.35
N ALA A 224 -13.70 -1.74 -6.25
CA ALA A 224 -15.16 -1.74 -6.24
C ALA A 224 -15.74 -2.34 -4.96
N ASN A 225 -15.18 -3.44 -4.46
CA ASN A 225 -15.60 -4.05 -3.19
C ASN A 225 -15.35 -3.13 -1.99
N TYR A 226 -14.20 -2.45 -1.95
CA TYR A 226 -13.92 -1.43 -0.93
C TYR A 226 -14.94 -0.30 -0.97
N LEU A 227 -15.26 0.20 -2.17
CA LEU A 227 -16.25 1.27 -2.33
C LEU A 227 -17.64 0.82 -1.89
N ASN A 228 -18.05 -0.40 -2.24
CA ASN A 228 -19.34 -0.96 -1.81
C ASN A 228 -19.41 -1.08 -0.28
N GLN A 229 -18.35 -1.58 0.37
CA GLN A 229 -18.30 -1.64 1.84
C GLN A 229 -18.36 -0.25 2.47
N TYR A 230 -17.67 0.73 1.90
CA TYR A 230 -17.72 2.11 2.36
C TYR A 230 -19.14 2.70 2.24
N VAL A 231 -19.83 2.46 1.12
CA VAL A 231 -21.20 2.90 0.90
C VAL A 231 -22.17 2.24 1.88
N GLU A 232 -22.06 0.95 2.14
CA GLU A 232 -22.89 0.27 3.13
C GLU A 232 -22.68 0.84 4.53
N HIS A 233 -21.42 1.08 4.93
CA HIS A 233 -21.13 1.72 6.21
C HIS A 233 -21.75 3.13 6.33
N GLN A 234 -21.68 3.93 5.26
CA GLN A 234 -22.33 5.24 5.22
C GLN A 234 -23.86 5.14 5.33
N LYS A 235 -24.49 4.13 4.74
CA LYS A 235 -25.93 3.90 4.89
C LYS A 235 -26.31 3.59 6.34
N ASP A 236 -25.51 2.78 7.03
CA ASP A 236 -25.77 2.44 8.43
C ASP A 236 -25.64 3.66 9.35
N LEU A 237 -24.61 4.48 9.15
CA LEU A 237 -24.47 5.77 9.84
C LEU A 237 -25.67 6.69 9.58
N TYR A 238 -26.13 6.75 8.33
CA TYR A 238 -27.30 7.56 7.98
C TYR A 238 -28.59 7.05 8.66
N ARG A 239 -28.79 5.73 8.76
CA ARG A 239 -29.92 5.13 9.50
C ARG A 239 -29.87 5.47 10.99
N GLU A 240 -28.69 5.46 11.59
CA GLU A 240 -28.51 5.85 12.99
C GLU A 240 -28.83 7.33 13.20
N LEU A 241 -28.37 8.20 12.29
CA LEU A 241 -28.70 9.62 12.31
C LEU A 241 -30.21 9.87 12.19
N LEU A 242 -30.91 9.14 11.32
CA LEU A 242 -32.38 9.24 11.23
C LEU A 242 -33.07 8.82 12.54
N LYS A 243 -32.61 7.73 13.19
CA LYS A 243 -33.15 7.32 14.49
C LYS A 243 -32.92 8.39 15.56
N ASN A 244 -31.75 9.03 15.57
CA ASN A 244 -31.45 10.12 16.50
C ASN A 244 -32.32 11.35 16.24
N VAL A 245 -32.57 11.71 14.98
CA VAL A 245 -33.50 12.79 14.63
C VAL A 245 -34.92 12.48 15.11
N ASP A 246 -35.40 11.25 14.92
CA ASP A 246 -36.71 10.82 15.42
C ASP A 246 -36.77 10.84 16.95
N TYR A 247 -35.70 10.42 17.62
CA TYR A 247 -35.57 10.51 19.07
C TYR A 247 -35.65 11.96 19.56
N LEU A 248 -34.88 12.88 18.95
CA LEU A 248 -34.90 14.31 19.28
C LEU A 248 -36.27 14.93 19.04
N LYS A 249 -36.97 14.54 17.97
CA LYS A 249 -38.32 15.02 17.69
C LYS A 249 -39.31 14.57 18.78
N LYS A 250 -39.22 13.32 19.25
CA LYS A 250 -40.01 12.83 20.39
C LYS A 250 -39.68 13.57 21.68
N GLN A 251 -38.39 13.79 21.97
CA GLN A 251 -37.97 14.55 23.15
C GLN A 251 -38.50 15.99 23.12
N LYS A 252 -38.38 16.67 21.98
CA LYS A 252 -38.96 18.01 21.79
C LYS A 252 -40.47 18.02 22.05
N HIS A 253 -41.21 17.04 21.54
CA HIS A 253 -42.65 16.95 21.75
C HIS A 253 -43.01 16.75 23.23
N ASN A 254 -42.26 15.88 23.93
CA ASN A 254 -42.45 15.66 25.37
C ASN A 254 -42.21 16.94 26.18
N VAL A 255 -41.15 17.69 25.87
CA VAL A 255 -40.86 18.98 26.50
C VAL A 255 -41.99 19.98 26.27
N ILE A 256 -42.47 20.11 25.03
CA ILE A 256 -43.57 21.03 24.70
C ILE A 256 -44.83 20.66 25.48
N ASN A 257 -45.18 19.37 25.54
CA ASN A 257 -46.35 18.91 26.27
C ASN A 257 -46.25 19.16 27.78
N ALA A 258 -45.07 18.93 28.36
CA ALA A 258 -44.82 19.23 29.76
C ALA A 258 -45.00 20.73 30.03
N LEU A 259 -44.44 21.61 29.20
CA LEU A 259 -44.60 23.06 29.34
C LEU A 259 -46.06 23.51 29.20
N LEU A 260 -46.84 22.91 28.29
CA LEU A 260 -48.28 23.19 28.16
C LEU A 260 -49.06 22.77 29.41
N ALA A 261 -48.76 21.60 29.98
CA ALA A 261 -49.39 21.13 31.21
C ALA A 261 -49.08 22.05 32.39
N LEU A 262 -47.81 22.48 32.53
CA LEU A 262 -47.39 23.44 33.53
C LEU A 262 -48.11 24.79 33.37
N ASN A 263 -48.20 25.32 32.14
CA ASN A 263 -48.91 26.57 31.88
C ASN A 263 -50.40 26.49 32.27
N THR A 264 -51.04 25.34 31.98
CA THR A 264 -52.45 25.11 32.33
C THR A 264 -52.66 25.12 33.86
N LEU A 265 -51.77 24.46 34.62
CA LEU A 265 -51.84 24.44 36.09
C LEU A 265 -51.60 25.82 36.70
N ILE A 266 -50.75 26.65 36.08
CA ILE A 266 -50.56 28.06 36.47
C ILE A 266 -51.84 28.86 36.26
N GLU A 267 -52.49 28.73 35.10
CA GLU A 267 -53.75 29.41 34.78
C GLU A 267 -54.89 29.00 35.73
N GLN A 268 -54.91 27.73 36.15
CA GLN A 268 -55.90 27.18 37.09
C GLN A 268 -55.59 27.49 38.57
N LYS A 269 -54.42 28.08 38.88
CA LYS A 269 -53.94 28.37 40.24
C LYS A 269 -53.81 27.14 41.15
N GLU A 270 -53.56 25.96 40.56
CA GLU A 270 -53.35 24.70 41.31
C GLU A 270 -51.86 24.52 41.67
N TYR A 271 -51.40 25.26 42.68
CA TYR A 271 -49.97 25.34 43.01
C TYR A 271 -49.34 24.05 43.56
N ASP A 272 -50.12 23.22 44.27
CA ASP A 272 -49.63 21.92 44.78
C ASP A 272 -49.43 20.91 43.64
N SER A 273 -50.39 20.84 42.71
CA SER A 273 -50.31 20.05 41.48
C SER A 273 -49.17 20.51 40.58
N LEU A 274 -48.96 21.83 40.47
CA LEU A 274 -47.88 22.44 39.69
C LEU A 274 -46.50 22.01 40.19
N LYS A 275 -46.27 22.01 41.52
CA LYS A 275 -45.00 21.60 42.11
C LYS A 275 -44.67 20.13 41.77
N SER A 276 -45.65 19.24 41.92
CA SER A 276 -45.48 17.83 41.56
C SER A 276 -45.20 17.61 40.06
N ALA A 277 -45.87 18.37 39.19
CA ALA A 277 -45.66 18.30 37.74
C ALA A 277 -44.27 18.81 37.31
N ILE A 278 -43.73 19.82 37.99
CA ILE A 278 -42.36 20.32 37.75
C ILE A 278 -41.34 19.24 38.12
N ASP A 279 -41.46 18.63 39.31
CA ASP A 279 -40.54 17.60 39.77
C ASP A 279 -40.53 16.37 38.83
N GLN A 280 -41.70 15.97 38.33
CA GLN A 280 -41.82 14.91 37.32
C GLN A 280 -41.16 15.29 35.99
N THR A 281 -41.32 16.54 35.56
CA THR A 281 -40.72 17.03 34.30
C THR A 281 -39.20 17.10 34.42
N ILE A 282 -38.66 17.54 35.56
CA ILE A 282 -37.23 17.54 35.82
C ILE A 282 -36.70 16.12 35.80
N THR A 283 -37.35 15.19 36.53
CA THR A 283 -36.97 13.77 36.56
C THR A 283 -36.95 13.14 35.16
N MET A 284 -37.95 13.49 34.32
CA MET A 284 -38.04 13.01 32.94
C MET A 284 -36.88 13.52 32.06
N LEU A 285 -36.38 14.73 32.30
CA LEU A 285 -35.35 15.38 31.49
C LEU A 285 -33.92 15.11 32.00
N SER A 286 -33.72 15.03 33.32
CA SER A 286 -32.41 14.81 33.93
C SER A 286 -32.11 13.35 34.24
N GLY A 287 -33.13 12.49 34.31
CA GLY A 287 -32.97 11.08 34.72
C GLY A 287 -32.71 10.90 36.21
N THR A 288 -32.76 11.96 37.01
CA THR A 288 -32.43 11.98 38.45
C THR A 288 -33.68 12.33 39.27
N LYS A 289 -33.88 11.63 40.40
CA LYS A 289 -35.22 11.44 40.99
C LYS A 289 -35.54 12.32 42.20
N GLU A 290 -34.63 13.15 42.68
CA GLU A 290 -34.83 13.86 43.93
C GLU A 290 -34.38 15.32 43.82
N LEU A 291 -35.33 16.24 43.98
CA LEU A 291 -35.04 17.57 44.52
C LEU A 291 -35.54 17.56 45.95
N SER A 292 -34.63 17.67 46.91
CA SER A 292 -35.00 17.84 48.32
C SER A 292 -35.77 19.14 48.47
N SER A 293 -37.02 19.04 48.93
CA SER A 293 -37.88 20.18 49.20
C SER A 293 -37.38 20.97 50.41
N SER A 294 -36.49 21.94 50.19
CA SER A 294 -36.23 23.00 51.16
C SER A 294 -37.26 24.11 50.93
N ASN A 295 -38.31 24.08 51.74
CA ASN A 295 -39.18 25.23 51.92
C ASN A 295 -38.31 26.39 52.45
N GLU A 296 -38.46 27.56 51.83
CA GLU A 296 -37.85 28.84 52.22
C GLU A 296 -36.39 29.06 51.83
N ASN A 297 -36.15 29.44 50.56
CA ASN A 297 -35.50 30.72 50.16
C ASN A 297 -34.83 30.60 48.78
N ASN A 298 -35.06 31.60 47.93
CA ASN A 298 -34.34 31.95 46.71
C ASN A 298 -34.06 30.85 45.64
N MET A 299 -34.51 31.11 44.41
CA MET A 299 -34.38 30.24 43.21
C MET A 299 -32.97 29.65 42.97
N TRP A 300 -31.91 30.37 43.33
CA TRP A 300 -30.52 29.93 43.14
C TRP A 300 -30.07 28.89 44.17
N MET A 301 -30.66 28.83 45.37
CA MET A 301 -30.33 27.79 46.37
C MET A 301 -30.81 26.42 45.90
N ALA A 302 -32.02 26.36 45.35
CA ALA A 302 -32.57 25.12 44.77
C ALA A 302 -31.69 24.59 43.62
N LEU A 303 -31.11 25.49 42.81
CA LEU A 303 -30.15 25.11 41.76
C LEU A 303 -28.88 24.50 42.34
N ILE A 304 -28.31 25.10 43.40
CA ILE A 304 -27.11 24.57 44.07
C ILE A 304 -27.40 23.18 44.65
N ASP A 305 -28.54 23.00 45.32
CA ASP A 305 -28.94 21.71 45.89
C ASP A 305 -29.09 20.64 44.80
N TYR A 306 -29.72 20.98 43.68
CA TYR A 306 -29.81 20.09 42.50
C TYR A 306 -28.42 19.69 41.97
N LYS A 307 -27.50 20.65 41.81
CA LYS A 307 -26.14 20.36 41.32
C LYS A 307 -25.30 19.59 42.34
N ARG A 308 -25.48 19.85 43.64
CA ARG A 308 -24.84 19.10 44.73
C ARG A 308 -25.31 17.65 44.72
N GLN A 309 -26.58 17.41 44.45
CA GLN A 309 -27.11 16.05 44.28
C GLN A 309 -26.54 15.37 43.04
N TYR A 310 -26.58 16.03 41.89
CA TYR A 310 -26.01 15.51 40.65
C TYR A 310 -24.53 15.11 40.82
N ALA A 311 -23.71 15.97 41.41
CA ALA A 311 -22.30 15.69 41.68
C ALA A 311 -22.10 14.48 42.61
N ARG A 312 -22.93 14.35 43.66
CA ARG A 312 -22.91 13.19 44.57
C ARG A 312 -23.22 11.88 43.85
N GLU A 313 -24.23 11.88 42.98
CA GLU A 313 -24.61 10.70 42.17
C GLU A 313 -23.47 10.28 41.22
N HIS A 314 -22.62 11.22 40.81
CA HIS A 314 -21.44 10.98 39.95
C HIS A 314 -20.13 10.79 40.74
N ASN A 315 -20.20 10.58 42.06
CA ASN A 315 -19.04 10.43 42.95
C ASN A 315 -18.04 11.60 42.86
N ILE A 316 -18.53 12.82 42.69
CA ILE A 316 -17.75 14.06 42.70
C ILE A 316 -17.95 14.72 44.06
N MET A 317 -16.84 15.03 44.75
CA MET A 317 -16.91 15.71 46.04
C MET A 317 -17.32 17.16 45.82
N PHE A 318 -18.51 17.52 46.29
CA PHE A 318 -19.06 18.86 46.16
C PHE A 318 -19.10 19.54 47.54
N ASN A 319 -18.18 20.47 47.78
CA ASN A 319 -18.11 21.27 49.00
C ASN A 319 -18.38 22.73 48.68
N ASP A 320 -19.40 23.31 49.30
CA ASP A 320 -19.76 24.72 49.14
C ASP A 320 -19.80 25.45 50.49
N ASN A 321 -19.42 26.73 50.47
CA ASN A 321 -19.54 27.63 51.62
C ASN A 321 -20.36 28.85 51.19
N ILE A 322 -21.62 28.91 51.63
CA ILE A 322 -22.56 29.95 51.24
C ILE A 322 -22.65 30.97 52.37
N GLU A 323 -22.17 32.19 52.12
CA GLU A 323 -22.40 33.34 53.00
C GLU A 323 -23.73 34.00 52.66
N TYR A 324 -24.53 34.32 53.68
CA TYR A 324 -25.85 34.93 53.49
C TYR A 324 -25.71 36.45 53.33
N GLY A 325 -26.04 36.95 52.13
CA GLY A 325 -26.07 38.36 51.79
C GLY A 325 -27.39 38.77 51.13
N ASN A 326 -27.64 40.08 51.00
CA ASN A 326 -28.82 40.60 50.30
C ASN A 326 -28.53 40.72 48.79
N TYR A 327 -28.89 39.70 48.01
CA TYR A 327 -28.58 39.58 46.58
C TYR A 327 -29.58 40.29 45.65
N THR A 328 -30.09 41.46 46.04
CA THR A 328 -31.18 42.16 45.32
C THR A 328 -30.75 42.82 44.01
N THR A 329 -29.45 42.94 43.74
CA THR A 329 -28.91 43.61 42.55
C THR A 329 -29.02 42.78 41.26
N ILE A 330 -29.18 41.45 41.36
CA ILE A 330 -29.26 40.53 40.22
C ILE A 330 -30.61 39.80 40.24
N ARG A 331 -31.27 39.67 39.08
CA ARG A 331 -32.50 38.89 38.99
C ARG A 331 -32.20 37.42 39.29
N GLY A 332 -33.03 36.78 40.12
CA GLY A 332 -32.82 35.39 40.54
C GLY A 332 -32.60 34.41 39.38
N ILE A 333 -33.32 34.59 38.26
CA ILE A 333 -33.15 33.78 37.03
C ILE A 333 -31.76 33.97 36.41
N ASP A 334 -31.29 35.21 36.29
CA ASP A 334 -29.97 35.49 35.71
C ASP A 334 -28.85 34.91 36.60
N LEU A 335 -29.02 34.99 37.93
CA LEU A 335 -28.10 34.38 38.89
C LEU A 335 -28.08 32.85 38.78
N CYS A 336 -29.24 32.21 38.59
CA CYS A 336 -29.31 30.78 38.32
C CYS A 336 -28.57 30.39 37.04
N VAL A 337 -28.72 31.14 35.95
CA VAL A 337 -28.01 30.86 34.69
C VAL A 337 -26.50 30.96 34.88
N ILE A 338 -26.02 32.00 35.56
CA ILE A 338 -24.59 32.20 35.84
C ILE A 338 -24.05 31.07 36.71
N LEU A 339 -24.70 30.78 37.84
CA LEU A 339 -24.26 29.72 38.75
C LEU A 339 -24.33 28.34 38.11
N GLY A 340 -25.39 28.05 37.35
CA GLY A 340 -25.56 26.80 36.64
C GLY A 340 -24.41 26.53 35.68
N ASN A 341 -24.08 27.51 34.84
CA ASN A 341 -22.95 27.39 33.90
C ASN A 341 -21.60 27.24 34.61
N LEU A 342 -21.36 27.99 35.68
CA LEU A 342 -20.10 27.90 36.44
C LEU A 342 -19.93 26.53 37.11
N ILE A 343 -21.00 26.03 37.72
CA ILE A 343 -21.00 24.73 38.39
C ILE A 343 -20.90 23.60 37.37
N ASP A 344 -21.61 23.69 36.25
CA ASP A 344 -21.52 22.70 35.16
C ASP A 344 -20.12 22.62 34.56
N ASN A 345 -19.48 23.77 34.33
CA ASN A 345 -18.10 23.79 33.87
C ASN A 345 -17.13 23.12 34.86
N ALA A 346 -17.34 23.30 36.17
CA ALA A 346 -16.50 22.68 37.19
C ALA A 346 -16.72 21.16 37.27
N ILE A 347 -17.97 20.70 37.19
CA ILE A 347 -18.32 19.28 37.19
C ILE A 347 -17.78 18.59 35.93
N GLU A 348 -17.96 19.19 34.74
CA GLU A 348 -17.44 18.64 33.49
C GLU A 348 -15.91 18.52 33.47
N ALA A 349 -15.18 19.44 34.11
CA ALA A 349 -13.73 19.39 34.21
C ALA A 349 -13.27 18.18 35.02
N GLU A 350 -13.89 17.96 36.19
CA GLU A 350 -13.61 16.81 37.06
C GLU A 350 -13.99 15.47 36.40
N GLU A 351 -15.10 15.41 35.65
CA GLU A 351 -15.47 14.21 34.90
C GLU A 351 -14.45 13.85 33.82
N LYS A 352 -13.88 14.86 33.12
CA LYS A 352 -12.86 14.65 32.08
C LYS A 352 -11.50 14.23 32.66
N GLU A 353 -11.15 14.70 33.85
CA GLU A 353 -9.89 14.33 34.52
C GLU A 353 -9.88 12.86 34.98
N LYS A 354 -11.03 12.30 35.39
CA LYS A 354 -11.17 10.85 35.70
C LYS A 354 -11.03 9.91 34.49
N VAL A 355 -11.05 10.43 33.26
CA VAL A 355 -10.99 9.63 32.01
C VAL A 355 -9.58 9.64 31.39
N LEU A 356 -8.66 10.49 31.85
CA LEU A 356 -7.25 10.48 31.48
C LEU A 356 -6.44 9.74 32.58
N PRO A 357 -5.65 8.72 32.23
CA PRO A 357 -4.94 7.88 33.19
C PRO A 357 -3.80 8.59 33.92
#